data_AF-A0A8H7QU27-F1
#
_entry.id   AF-A0A8H7QU27-F1
#
_cell.length_a   1.000
_cell.length_b   1.000
_cell.length_c   1.000
_cell.angle_alpha   90.00
_cell.angle_beta   90.00
_cell.angle_gamma   90.00
#
_symmetry.space_group_name_H-M   'P 1'
#
loop_
_entity.id
_entity.type
_entity.pdbx_description
1 polymer ?
#
loop_
_entity_poly.entity_id
_entity_poly.type
_entity_poly.pdbx_seq_one_letter_code
_entity_poly.pdbx_strand_id
1 'polypeptide(L)'
;MSSSQQLDIPQFVVIHDQIHKTYKHPIIHYVFEGDPFPDVPKDELILIDLDSTASQLVSVDSYSPHFQITDCILEQSQLSDQFEEDASLLNLTIEGVSAISQASDIVQPIRNTEGFKDAIFNFKN
;
A
#
# COMPACT_ATOMS: atom_id res chain seq x y z
N MET A 1 18.61 7.96 33.75
CA MET A 1 18.96 8.16 32.33
C MET A 1 17.93 7.39 31.54
N SER A 2 16.94 8.09 30.99
CA SER A 2 15.91 7.48 30.15
C SER A 2 16.52 7.38 28.76
N SER A 3 17.07 6.23 28.39
CA SER A 3 17.35 5.93 26.99
C SER A 3 16.02 5.99 26.28
N SER A 4 15.81 7.00 25.44
CA SER A 4 14.74 7.02 24.45
C SER A 4 14.86 5.71 23.66
N GLN A 5 13.97 4.75 23.92
CA GLN A 5 13.83 3.61 23.03
C GLN A 5 13.36 4.19 21.70
N GLN A 6 14.28 4.25 20.75
CA GLN A 6 13.95 4.54 19.37
C GLN A 6 12.94 3.48 18.95
N LEU A 7 11.71 3.93 18.67
CA LEU A 7 10.65 3.03 18.23
C LEU A 7 10.96 2.69 16.77
N ASP A 8 11.38 1.45 16.53
CA ASP A 8 11.70 0.90 15.20
C ASP A 8 10.45 0.67 14.33
N ILE A 9 9.39 1.47 14.50
CA ILE A 9 8.20 1.41 13.66
C ILE A 9 8.30 2.42 12.51
N PRO A 10 7.77 2.11 11.32
CA PRO A 10 7.71 3.07 10.23
C PRO A 10 6.97 4.34 10.65
N GLN A 11 7.62 5.50 10.59
CA GLN A 11 7.02 6.79 10.95
C GLN A 11 6.39 7.51 9.77
N PHE A 12 6.90 7.22 8.57
CA PHE A 12 6.39 7.81 7.34
C PHE A 12 5.88 6.71 6.42
N VAL A 13 4.55 6.64 6.24
CA VAL A 13 3.92 5.69 5.33
C VAL A 13 3.26 6.43 4.17
N VAL A 14 3.56 5.98 2.95
CA VAL A 14 2.97 6.51 1.72
C VAL A 14 2.50 5.39 0.82
N ILE A 15 1.38 5.61 0.15
CA ILE A 15 0.90 4.79 -0.96
C ILE A 15 1.25 5.52 -2.26
N HIS A 16 2.03 4.86 -3.11
CA HIS A 16 2.35 5.33 -4.45
C HIS A 16 1.49 4.58 -5.48
N ASP A 17 0.56 5.31 -6.10
CA ASP A 17 -0.24 4.80 -7.20
C ASP A 17 0.49 5.02 -8.52
N GLN A 18 1.01 3.93 -9.09
CA GLN A 18 1.82 3.96 -10.30
C GLN A 18 1.03 4.37 -11.55
N ILE A 19 -0.28 4.12 -11.60
CA ILE A 19 -1.13 4.48 -12.75
C ILE A 19 -1.37 5.99 -12.78
N HIS A 20 -1.82 6.54 -11.66
CA HIS A 20 -2.15 7.96 -11.57
C HIS A 20 -0.94 8.84 -11.24
N LYS A 21 0.21 8.23 -10.91
CA LYS A 21 1.45 8.90 -10.47
C LYS A 21 1.21 9.83 -9.28
N THR A 22 0.44 9.35 -8.31
CA THR A 22 0.03 10.11 -7.14
C THR A 22 0.50 9.43 -5.86
N TYR A 23 0.88 10.24 -4.87
CA TYR A 23 1.18 9.79 -3.53
C TYR A 23 0.03 10.12 -2.60
N LYS A 24 -0.34 9.17 -1.73
CA LYS A 24 -1.40 9.33 -0.73
C LYS A 24 -0.88 8.91 0.64
N HIS A 25 -1.31 9.61 1.68
CA HIS A 25 -1.08 9.18 3.06
C HIS A 25 -2.26 8.30 3.51
N PRO A 26 -2.02 7.03 3.89
CA PRO A 26 -3.07 6.18 4.45
C PRO A 26 -3.39 6.57 5.89
N ILE A 27 -4.54 6.12 6.37
CA ILE A 27 -4.82 6.03 7.81
C ILE A 27 -4.13 4.77 8.33
N ILE A 28 -3.28 4.92 9.34
CA ILE A 28 -2.41 3.84 9.84
C ILE A 28 -2.92 3.39 11.21
N HIS A 29 -3.02 2.08 11.39
CA HIS A 29 -3.30 1.46 12.69
C HIS A 29 -2.18 0.45 12.99
N TYR A 30 -1.43 0.67 14.07
CA TYR A 30 -0.49 -0.33 14.58
C TYR A 30 -1.23 -1.29 15.49
N VAL A 31 -1.07 -2.59 15.26
CA VAL A 31 -1.70 -3.66 16.04
C VAL A 31 -0.59 -4.56 16.58
N PHE A 32 -0.47 -4.63 17.91
CA PHE A 32 0.51 -5.50 18.56
C PHE A 32 -0.13 -6.80 19.03
N GLU A 33 0.71 -7.79 19.36
CA GLU A 33 0.23 -9.07 19.85
C GLU A 33 -0.61 -8.91 21.13
N GLY A 34 -1.84 -9.45 21.11
CA GLY A 34 -2.79 -9.37 22.22
C GLY A 34 -3.72 -8.16 22.18
N ASP A 35 -3.45 -7.17 21.33
CA ASP A 35 -4.38 -6.05 21.12
C ASP A 35 -5.59 -6.48 20.27
N PRO A 36 -6.78 -5.93 20.54
CA PRO A 36 -7.92 -6.14 19.67
C PRO A 36 -7.68 -5.50 18.30
N PHE A 37 -8.09 -6.20 17.24
CA PHE A 37 -8.05 -5.64 15.89
C PHE A 37 -8.92 -4.37 15.82
N PRO A 38 -8.47 -3.29 15.16
CA PRO A 38 -9.20 -2.03 15.10
C PRO A 38 -10.53 -2.18 14.34
N ASP A 39 -11.49 -1.32 14.67
CA ASP A 39 -12.80 -1.28 14.01
C ASP A 39 -12.68 -0.57 12.64
N VAL A 40 -12.17 -1.31 11.65
CA VAL A 40 -11.98 -0.85 10.26
C VAL A 40 -12.65 -1.80 9.26
N PRO A 41 -13.14 -1.30 8.11
CA PRO A 41 -13.69 -2.15 7.05
C PRO A 41 -12.64 -3.15 6.54
N LYS A 42 -12.94 -4.44 6.67
CA LYS A 42 -12.00 -5.54 6.34
C LYS A 42 -11.72 -5.66 4.84
N ASP A 43 -12.61 -5.15 4.02
CA ASP A 43 -12.58 -5.13 2.57
C ASP A 43 -11.88 -3.88 2.00
N GLU A 44 -11.42 -2.96 2.85
CA GLU A 44 -10.76 -1.72 2.40
C GLU A 44 -9.46 -1.46 3.19
N LEU A 45 -8.70 -2.52 3.48
CA LEU A 45 -7.45 -2.41 4.21
C LEU A 45 -6.27 -3.08 3.49
N ILE A 46 -5.09 -2.60 3.86
CA ILE A 46 -3.80 -3.21 3.54
C ILE A 46 -3.22 -3.67 4.86
N LEU A 47 -2.91 -4.96 4.95
CA LEU A 47 -2.28 -5.57 6.12
C LEU A 47 -0.80 -5.73 5.85
N ILE A 48 0.02 -5.25 6.78
CA ILE A 48 1.47 -5.24 6.68
C ILE A 48 2.01 -5.87 7.95
N ASP A 49 2.59 -7.05 7.79
CA ASP A 49 3.26 -7.72 8.89
C ASP A 49 4.74 -7.35 8.86
N LEU A 50 5.22 -6.86 10.00
CA LEU A 50 6.63 -6.64 10.25
C LEU A 50 7.15 -7.71 11.21
N ASP A 51 8.46 -7.91 11.20
CA ASP A 51 9.09 -8.81 12.13
C ASP A 51 9.04 -8.27 13.58
N SER A 52 9.53 -9.06 14.54
CA SER A 52 9.57 -8.65 15.95
C SER A 52 10.40 -7.41 16.24
N THR A 53 11.22 -6.97 15.28
CA THR A 53 12.04 -5.77 15.39
C THR A 53 11.46 -4.58 14.62
N ALA A 54 10.33 -4.78 13.92
CA ALA A 54 9.72 -3.84 13.01
C ALA A 54 10.67 -3.27 11.91
N SER A 55 11.82 -3.92 11.72
CA SER A 55 12.87 -3.49 10.77
C SER A 55 12.79 -4.19 9.42
N GLN A 56 12.04 -5.30 9.35
CA GLN A 56 11.87 -6.08 8.13
C GLN A 56 10.41 -6.37 7.86
N LEU A 57 10.09 -6.36 6.56
CA LEU A 57 8.79 -6.76 6.04
C LEU A 57 8.67 -8.29 6.02
N VAL A 58 7.62 -8.83 6.62
CA VAL A 58 7.31 -10.27 6.62
C VAL A 58 6.32 -10.60 5.51
N SER A 59 5.20 -9.88 5.48
CA SER A 59 4.13 -10.05 4.50
C SER A 59 3.36 -8.76 4.26
N VAL A 60 2.78 -8.66 3.07
CA VAL A 60 1.91 -7.55 2.68
C VAL A 60 0.73 -8.12 1.90
N ASP A 61 -0.47 -7.87 2.42
CA ASP A 61 -1.71 -8.34 1.84
C ASP A 61 -2.65 -7.14 1.61
N SER A 62 -3.15 -7.00 0.38
CA SER A 62 -4.21 -6.04 0.07
C SER A 62 -5.56 -6.76 0.06
N TYR A 63 -6.50 -6.26 0.85
CA TYR A 63 -7.89 -6.69 0.80
C TYR A 63 -8.78 -5.70 0.04
N SER A 64 -8.22 -4.56 -0.37
CA SER A 64 -8.96 -3.54 -1.11
C SER A 64 -9.28 -3.97 -2.54
N PRO A 65 -10.55 -3.89 -2.99
CA PRO A 65 -10.91 -4.12 -4.40
C PRO A 65 -10.47 -2.97 -5.31
N HIS A 66 -10.03 -1.85 -4.73
CA HIS A 66 -9.71 -0.61 -5.46
C HIS A 66 -8.22 -0.39 -5.65
N PHE A 67 -7.37 -1.19 -5.01
CA PHE A 67 -5.93 -1.01 -5.05
C PHE A 67 -5.20 -2.34 -4.92
N GLN A 68 -4.41 -2.67 -5.95
CA GLN A 68 -3.59 -3.88 -5.95
C GLN A 68 -2.14 -3.49 -5.70
N ILE A 69 -1.56 -4.07 -4.65
CA ILE A 69 -0.16 -3.85 -4.29
C ILE A 69 0.74 -4.57 -5.29
N THR A 70 1.77 -3.87 -5.73
CA THR A 70 2.83 -4.39 -6.62
C THR A 70 4.14 -4.57 -5.88
N ASP A 71 4.44 -3.69 -4.93
CA ASP A 71 5.65 -3.77 -4.12
C ASP A 71 5.45 -3.06 -2.76
N CYS A 72 6.28 -3.36 -1.79
CA CYS A 72 6.30 -2.67 -0.51
C CYS A 72 7.74 -2.54 0.00
N ILE A 73 8.16 -1.30 0.15
CA ILE A 73 9.55 -0.92 0.35
C ILE A 73 9.67 -0.28 1.74
N LEU A 74 10.46 -0.91 2.61
CA LEU A 74 10.81 -0.39 3.92
C LEU A 74 12.25 0.13 3.90
N GLU A 75 12.42 1.43 4.09
CA GLU A 75 13.71 2.13 4.01
C GLU A 75 14.02 2.85 5.31
N GLN A 76 15.28 2.78 5.73
CA GLN A 76 15.79 3.56 6.86
C GLN A 76 16.49 4.81 6.34
N SER A 77 15.95 5.99 6.67
CA SER A 77 16.54 7.29 6.35
C SER A 77 17.29 7.84 7.54
N GLN A 78 18.53 8.30 7.32
CA GLN A 78 19.27 9.07 8.32
C GLN A 78 18.87 10.53 8.20
N LEU A 79 18.32 11.11 9.27
CA LEU A 79 18.15 12.56 9.34
C LEU A 79 19.52 13.18 9.59
N SER A 80 20.11 13.76 8.55
CA SER A 80 21.31 14.59 8.70
C SER A 80 20.91 16.01 9.12
N ASP A 81 20.27 16.17 10.28
CA ASP A 81 20.04 17.50 10.86
C ASP A 81 21.15 17.82 11.87
N GLN A 82 21.71 19.03 11.76
CA GLN A 82 22.86 19.50 12.56
C GLN A 82 22.54 19.72 14.05
N PHE A 83 21.37 19.30 14.50
CA PHE A 83 20.87 19.43 15.85
C PHE A 83 20.17 18.14 16.23
N GLU A 84 20.78 17.41 17.17
CA GLU A 84 20.25 16.26 17.90
C GLU A 84 20.46 14.86 17.29
N GLU A 85 20.61 13.91 18.21
CA GLU A 85 21.20 12.57 18.12
C GLU A 85 20.72 11.74 16.93
N ASP A 86 21.59 10.87 16.42
CA ASP A 86 21.43 9.91 15.30
C ASP A 86 20.04 9.24 15.24
N ALA A 87 19.02 9.98 14.80
CA ALA A 87 17.67 9.49 14.68
C ALA A 87 17.51 8.90 13.28
N SER A 88 17.53 7.58 13.20
CA SER A 88 17.13 6.87 11.99
C SER A 88 15.61 6.75 11.93
N LEU A 89 15.01 7.27 10.87
CA LEU A 89 13.57 7.15 10.60
C LEU A 89 13.32 5.97 9.67
N LEU A 90 12.26 5.21 9.95
CA LEU A 90 11.79 4.16 9.05
C LEU A 90 10.66 4.72 8.18
N ASN A 91 10.79 4.54 6.88
CA ASN A 91 9.85 4.96 5.86
C ASN A 91 9.30 3.73 5.14
N LEU A 92 7.99 3.66 4.97
CA LEU A 92 7.31 2.59 4.28
C LEU A 92 6.60 3.14 3.04
N THR A 93 7.02 2.69 1.88
CA THR A 93 6.38 2.99 0.61
C THR A 93 5.63 1.77 0.13
N ILE A 94 4.32 1.90 -0.03
CA ILE A 94 3.45 0.86 -0.58
C ILE A 94 3.22 1.22 -2.03
N GLU A 95 3.83 0.48 -2.94
CA GLU A 95 3.60 0.65 -4.37
C GLU A 95 2.43 -0.20 -4.82
N GLY A 96 1.61 0.37 -5.68
CA GLY A 96 0.55 -0.39 -6.32
C GLY A 96 -0.14 0.36 -7.42
N VAL A 97 -1.18 -0.27 -7.92
CA VAL A 97 -2.00 0.23 -9.00
C VAL A 97 -3.42 0.35 -8.48
N SER A 98 -4.01 1.55 -8.58
CA SER A 98 -5.45 1.64 -8.37
C SER A 98 -6.13 0.82 -9.45
N ALA A 99 -7.19 0.11 -9.08
CA ALA A 99 -8.11 -0.43 -10.07
C ALA A 99 -8.49 0.74 -10.96
N ILE A 100 -8.17 0.65 -12.26
CA ILE A 100 -8.80 1.50 -13.24
C ILE A 100 -10.28 1.25 -12.97
N SER A 101 -10.99 2.27 -12.48
CA SER A 101 -12.44 2.21 -12.52
C SER A 101 -12.73 1.87 -13.96
N GLN A 102 -13.07 0.62 -14.25
CA GLN A 102 -13.80 0.34 -15.46
C GLN A 102 -14.97 1.27 -15.25
N ALA A 103 -14.98 2.37 -16.01
CA ALA A 103 -16.18 3.11 -16.21
C ALA A 103 -17.19 2.01 -16.48
N SER A 104 -18.10 1.80 -15.54
CA SER A 104 -19.22 0.89 -15.62
C SER A 104 -20.23 1.39 -16.67
N ASP A 105 -19.71 2.06 -17.69
CA ASP A 105 -20.37 2.70 -18.79
C ASP A 105 -19.64 2.21 -20.05
N ILE A 106 -20.31 1.26 -20.72
CA ILE A 106 -20.05 0.79 -22.09
C ILE A 106 -19.01 -0.34 -22.24
N VAL A 107 -19.17 -1.44 -21.50
CA VAL A 107 -18.93 -2.76 -22.13
C VAL A 107 -20.28 -3.49 -22.15
N GLN A 108 -21.00 -3.36 -23.27
CA GLN A 108 -22.19 -4.19 -23.46
C GLN A 108 -21.76 -5.66 -23.42
N PRO A 109 -22.52 -6.55 -22.74
CA PRO A 109 -22.21 -7.97 -22.72
C PRO A 109 -22.09 -8.48 -24.16
N ILE A 110 -21.03 -9.23 -24.45
CA ILE A 110 -20.83 -9.83 -25.77
C ILE A 110 -21.91 -10.89 -25.97
N ARG A 111 -22.96 -10.53 -26.71
CA ARG A 111 -24.16 -11.40 -26.87
C ARG A 111 -23.98 -12.46 -27.95
N ASN A 112 -22.93 -12.37 -28.77
CA ASN A 112 -22.67 -13.31 -29.85
C ASN A 112 -21.18 -13.33 -30.25
N THR A 113 -20.81 -14.34 -31.05
CA THR A 113 -19.43 -14.56 -31.50
C THR A 113 -18.89 -13.46 -32.43
N GLU A 114 -19.76 -12.67 -33.05
CA GLU A 114 -19.37 -11.53 -33.89
C GLU A 114 -18.93 -10.34 -33.02
N GLY A 115 -19.71 -10.00 -31.99
CA GLY A 115 -19.33 -8.97 -31.01
C GLY A 115 -18.04 -9.31 -30.25
N PHE A 116 -17.72 -10.59 -30.10
CA PHE A 116 -16.44 -11.03 -29.53
C PHE A 116 -15.25 -10.70 -30.44
N LYS A 117 -15.39 -10.93 -31.75
CA LYS A 117 -14.32 -10.68 -32.73
C LYS A 117 -14.02 -9.19 -32.84
N ASP A 118 -15.05 -8.35 -32.85
CA ASP A 118 -14.90 -6.90 -32.93
C ASP A 118 -14.24 -6.32 -31.67
N ALA A 119 -14.59 -6.83 -30.48
CA ALA A 119 -13.94 -6.44 -29.23
C ALA A 119 -12.45 -6.80 -29.21
N ILE A 120 -12.09 -8.00 -29.67
CA ILE A 120 -10.68 -8.44 -29.78
C ILE A 120 -9.90 -7.59 -30.80
N PHE A 121 -10.53 -7.21 -31.91
CA PHE A 121 -9.88 -6.43 -32.96
C PHE A 121 -9.56 -5.00 -32.48
N ASN A 122 -10.48 -4.38 -31.73
CA ASN A 122 -10.28 -3.06 -31.14
C ASN A 122 -9.24 -3.05 -30.00
N PHE A 123 -9.00 -4.18 -29.34
CA PHE A 123 -8.01 -4.30 -28.27
C PHE A 123 -6.56 -4.42 -28.78
N LYS A 124 -6.37 -4.74 -30.07
CA LYS A 124 -5.05 -4.95 -30.68
C LYS A 124 -4.45 -3.72 -31.37
N ASN A 125 -5.20 -2.61 -31.46
CA ASN A 125 -4.72 -1.30 -31.92
C ASN A 125 -4.47 -0.39 -30.72
#